data_AF-G9D4X8-F1
#
_entry.id   AF-G9D4X8-F1
#
_cell.length_a   1.000
_cell.length_b   1.000
_cell.length_c   1.000
_cell.angle_alpha   90.00
_cell.angle_beta   90.00
_cell.angle_gamma   90.00
#
_symmetry.space_group_name_H-M   'P 1'
#
loop_
_entity.id
_entity.type
_entity.pdbx_description
1 polymer ?
#
loop_
_entity_poly.entity_id
_entity_poly.type
_entity_poly.pdbx_seq_one_letter_code
_entity_poly.pdbx_strand_id
1 'polypeptide(L)'
;FKLDLKTKSESGVEFSSGITSNQESGKVFGSLSSKYAVKDYGLTFTEKWNTDNTLATDITIQDKIAAGLKVTLEGTFAPQTGSKSGKLKTQFANETVSVNSNLDLDLAGPIVDIAAVLKYQGWLAGAHTQFDTQKAKFSKNNFAFGYQTNDFALHTNVDNGKDFGGSIYQKVSDKLDCGVNMKWT
;
A
#
# COMPACT_ATOMS: atom_id res chain seq x y z
N PHE A 1 -2.65 7.54 -23.58
CA PHE A 1 -3.52 8.53 -22.91
C PHE A 1 -4.19 7.90 -21.70
N LYS A 2 -4.65 8.68 -20.71
CA LYS A 2 -5.33 8.19 -19.50
C LYS A 2 -6.64 8.96 -19.29
N LEU A 3 -7.71 8.24 -18.98
CA LEU A 3 -9.00 8.78 -18.60
C LEU A 3 -9.39 8.17 -17.25
N ASP A 4 -9.77 9.01 -16.29
CA ASP A 4 -10.26 8.58 -14.97
C ASP A 4 -11.58 9.31 -14.69
N LEU A 5 -12.60 8.56 -14.32
CA LEU A 5 -13.93 9.03 -13.95
C LEU A 5 -14.19 8.60 -12.51
N LYS A 6 -14.55 9.56 -11.65
CA LYS A 6 -14.94 9.29 -10.27
C LYS A 6 -16.34 9.80 -10.04
N THR A 7 -17.22 8.95 -9.53
CA THR A 7 -18.59 9.30 -9.16
C THR A 7 -18.90 8.82 -7.76
N LYS A 8 -19.87 9.46 -7.12
CA LYS A 8 -20.35 9.09 -5.79
C LYS A 8 -21.87 9.03 -5.84
N SER A 9 -22.43 7.88 -5.49
CA SER A 9 -23.88 7.71 -5.41
C SER A 9 -24.45 8.44 -4.19
N GLU A 10 -25.76 8.71 -4.23
CA GLU A 10 -26.49 9.25 -3.08
C GLU A 10 -26.43 8.29 -1.86
N SER A 11 -26.36 6.99 -2.11
CA SER A 11 -26.15 5.95 -1.10
C SER A 11 -24.72 5.90 -0.53
N GLY A 12 -23.82 6.76 -1.00
CA GLY A 12 -22.45 6.88 -0.48
C GLY A 12 -21.42 5.92 -1.09
N VAL A 13 -21.79 5.16 -2.13
CA VAL A 13 -20.87 4.30 -2.89
C VAL A 13 -20.03 5.15 -3.83
N GLU A 14 -18.71 4.98 -3.77
CA GLU A 14 -17.76 5.66 -4.65
C GLU A 14 -17.37 4.71 -5.79
N PHE A 15 -17.59 5.14 -7.03
CA PHE A 15 -17.14 4.41 -8.20
C PHE A 15 -15.98 5.17 -8.84
N SER A 16 -14.93 4.44 -9.20
CA SER A 16 -13.85 4.96 -10.04
C SER A 16 -13.69 4.04 -11.24
N SER A 17 -13.89 4.56 -12.44
CA SER A 17 -13.62 3.86 -13.69
C SER A 17 -12.51 4.58 -14.44
N GLY A 18 -11.63 3.84 -15.08
CA GLY A 18 -10.50 4.42 -15.77
C GLY A 18 -10.01 3.56 -16.91
N ILE A 19 -9.44 4.22 -17.91
CA ILE A 19 -8.84 3.59 -19.09
C ILE A 19 -7.46 4.21 -19.29
N THR A 20 -6.46 3.34 -19.44
CA THR A 20 -5.09 3.73 -19.78
C THR A 20 -4.73 3.07 -21.12
N SER A 21 -4.41 3.88 -22.10
CA SER A 21 -3.84 3.45 -23.38
C SER A 21 -2.34 3.66 -23.36
N ASN A 22 -1.60 2.55 -23.48
CA ASN A 22 -0.16 2.55 -23.65
C ASN A 22 0.16 2.76 -25.15
N GLN A 23 0.82 3.87 -25.46
CA GLN A 23 1.11 4.28 -26.84
C GLN A 23 2.23 3.44 -27.49
N GLU A 24 3.15 2.90 -26.70
CA GLU A 24 4.27 2.08 -27.20
C GLU A 24 3.81 0.67 -27.58
N SER A 25 2.95 0.06 -26.76
CA SER A 25 2.45 -1.31 -26.98
C SER A 25 1.12 -1.38 -27.72
N GLY A 26 0.42 -0.24 -27.88
CA GLY A 26 -0.94 -0.18 -28.42
C GLY A 26 -2.02 -0.78 -27.51
N LYS A 27 -1.65 -1.35 -26.36
CA LYS A 27 -2.59 -2.00 -25.44
C LYS A 27 -3.42 -0.96 -24.68
N VAL A 28 -4.69 -1.30 -24.48
CA VAL A 28 -5.63 -0.52 -23.67
C VAL A 28 -6.01 -1.34 -22.44
N PHE A 29 -5.80 -0.76 -21.26
CA PHE A 29 -6.15 -1.34 -19.98
C PHE A 29 -7.31 -0.56 -19.36
N GLY A 30 -8.36 -1.26 -18.97
CA GLY A 30 -9.50 -0.69 -18.24
C GLY A 30 -9.57 -1.22 -16.82
N SER A 31 -10.02 -0.36 -15.90
CA SER A 31 -10.34 -0.76 -14.53
C SER A 31 -11.60 -0.08 -14.03
N LEU A 32 -12.38 -0.81 -13.26
CA LEU A 32 -13.51 -0.33 -12.49
C LEU A 32 -13.26 -0.68 -11.02
N SER A 33 -13.46 0.27 -10.12
CA SER A 33 -13.48 0.00 -8.68
C SER A 33 -14.70 0.61 -8.04
N SER A 34 -15.39 -0.16 -7.21
CA SER A 34 -16.45 0.31 -6.31
C SER A 34 -15.92 0.30 -4.89
N LYS A 35 -16.26 1.33 -4.11
CA LYS A 35 -15.90 1.43 -2.70
C LYS A 35 -17.14 1.80 -1.92
N TYR A 36 -17.49 0.98 -0.94
CA TYR A 36 -18.63 1.16 -0.07
C TYR A 36 -18.18 1.18 1.39
N ALA A 37 -18.38 2.31 2.05
CA ALA A 37 -17.99 2.51 3.45
C ALA A 37 -19.21 2.48 4.37
N VAL A 38 -19.27 1.48 5.25
CA VAL A 38 -20.25 1.38 6.32
C VAL A 38 -19.66 2.02 7.57
N LYS A 39 -19.78 3.36 7.64
CA LYS A 39 -19.12 4.19 8.67
C LYS A 39 -19.49 3.77 10.09
N ASP A 40 -20.73 3.36 10.32
CA ASP A 40 -21.23 2.96 11.65
C ASP A 40 -20.39 1.81 12.24
N TYR A 41 -19.97 0.89 11.39
CA TYR A 41 -19.15 -0.28 11.75
C TYR A 41 -17.67 -0.14 11.38
N GLY A 42 -17.22 1.03 10.89
CA GLY A 42 -15.83 1.24 10.46
C GLY A 42 -15.39 0.26 9.36
N LEU A 43 -16.35 -0.29 8.61
CA LEU A 43 -16.13 -1.26 7.55
C LEU A 43 -16.04 -0.55 6.22
N THR A 44 -15.12 -0.98 5.37
CA THR A 44 -15.03 -0.55 3.98
C THR A 44 -14.88 -1.78 3.10
N PHE A 45 -15.76 -1.90 2.12
CA PHE A 45 -15.71 -2.90 1.08
C PHE A 45 -15.21 -2.22 -0.19
N THR A 46 -14.18 -2.77 -0.81
CA THR A 46 -13.69 -2.31 -2.10
C THR A 46 -13.70 -3.48 -3.06
N GLU A 47 -14.36 -3.33 -4.20
CA GLU A 47 -14.25 -4.30 -5.29
C GLU A 47 -13.56 -3.62 -6.46
N LYS A 48 -12.64 -4.33 -7.10
CA LYS A 48 -11.92 -3.87 -8.27
C LYS A 48 -11.99 -4.93 -9.34
N TRP A 49 -12.29 -4.51 -10.55
CA TRP A 49 -12.32 -5.36 -11.73
C TRP A 49 -11.52 -4.70 -12.85
N ASN A 50 -10.83 -5.50 -13.65
CA ASN A 50 -10.04 -5.02 -14.77
C ASN A 50 -10.32 -5.79 -16.05
N THR A 51 -9.82 -5.26 -17.17
CA THR A 51 -9.99 -5.86 -18.51
C THR A 51 -9.29 -7.20 -18.68
N ASP A 52 -8.34 -7.55 -17.81
CA ASP A 52 -7.73 -8.89 -17.75
C ASP A 52 -8.62 -9.90 -16.99
N ASN A 53 -9.85 -9.50 -16.68
CA ASN A 53 -10.85 -10.24 -15.93
C ASN A 53 -10.42 -10.59 -14.49
N THR A 54 -9.46 -9.86 -13.92
CA THR A 54 -9.08 -10.05 -12.52
C THR A 54 -10.05 -9.30 -11.61
N LEU A 55 -10.67 -10.03 -10.68
CA LEU A 55 -11.50 -9.50 -9.61
C LEU A 55 -10.67 -9.40 -8.34
N ALA A 56 -10.68 -8.26 -7.66
CA ALA A 56 -10.09 -8.08 -6.34
C ALA A 56 -11.14 -7.53 -5.39
N THR A 57 -11.23 -8.10 -4.20
CA THR A 57 -12.16 -7.73 -3.15
C THR A 57 -11.38 -7.47 -1.87
N ASP A 58 -11.48 -6.26 -1.34
CA ASP A 58 -10.84 -5.85 -0.11
C ASP A 58 -11.91 -5.54 0.94
N ILE A 59 -11.78 -6.15 2.11
CA ILE A 59 -12.63 -5.90 3.28
C ILE A 59 -11.74 -5.30 4.36
N THR A 60 -11.94 -4.01 4.65
CA THR A 60 -11.19 -3.28 5.66
C THR A 60 -12.06 -2.98 6.87
N ILE A 61 -11.53 -3.24 8.06
CA ILE A 61 -12.06 -2.79 9.35
C ILE A 61 -11.06 -1.81 9.94
N GLN A 62 -11.51 -0.61 10.31
CA GLN A 62 -10.63 0.42 10.87
C GLN A 62 -11.22 1.04 12.14
N ASP A 63 -10.36 1.27 13.14
CA ASP A 63 -10.65 2.04 14.37
C ASP A 63 -11.80 1.50 15.24
N LYS A 64 -12.25 0.26 15.03
CA LYS A 64 -13.32 -0.37 15.83
C LYS A 64 -12.84 -1.36 16.87
N ILE A 65 -11.78 -2.10 16.58
CA ILE A 65 -11.20 -3.06 17.53
C ILE A 65 -10.30 -2.32 18.51
N ALA A 66 -9.45 -1.42 17.99
CA ALA A 66 -8.64 -0.49 18.76
C ALA A 66 -8.39 0.77 17.92
N ALA A 67 -8.21 1.93 18.56
CA ALA A 67 -7.87 3.17 17.88
C ALA A 67 -6.50 3.02 17.19
N GLY A 68 -6.41 3.38 15.92
CA GLY A 68 -5.21 3.22 15.10
C GLY A 68 -5.03 1.83 14.50
N LEU A 69 -5.90 0.85 14.83
CA LEU A 69 -5.85 -0.48 14.23
C LEU A 69 -6.70 -0.53 12.96
N LYS A 70 -6.08 -0.99 11.89
CA LYS A 70 -6.67 -1.25 10.58
C LYS A 70 -6.35 -2.69 10.17
N VAL A 71 -7.38 -3.48 9.94
CA VAL A 71 -7.26 -4.85 9.43
C VAL A 71 -7.89 -4.88 8.05
N THR A 72 -7.21 -5.44 7.05
CA THR A 72 -7.71 -5.58 5.68
C THR A 72 -7.50 -7.01 5.20
N LEU A 73 -8.58 -7.65 4.78
CA LEU A 73 -8.56 -8.92 4.07
C LEU A 73 -8.73 -8.62 2.58
N GLU A 74 -7.72 -8.95 1.79
CA GLU A 74 -7.73 -8.82 0.33
C GLU A 74 -7.87 -10.21 -0.28
N GLY A 75 -8.73 -10.36 -1.28
CA GLY A 75 -8.86 -11.56 -2.08
C GLY A 75 -8.79 -11.20 -3.56
N THR A 76 -7.96 -11.88 -4.33
CA THR A 76 -7.89 -11.71 -5.78
C THR A 76 -8.22 -13.02 -6.48
N PHE A 77 -8.99 -12.93 -7.56
CA PHE A 77 -9.39 -14.05 -8.39
C PHE A 77 -9.23 -13.71 -9.86
N ALA A 78 -8.49 -14.53 -10.59
CA ALA A 78 -8.34 -14.46 -12.04
C ALA A 78 -9.03 -15.68 -12.69
N PRO A 79 -10.26 -15.54 -13.24
CA PRO A 79 -11.02 -16.65 -13.80
C PRO A 79 -10.31 -17.36 -14.95
N GLN A 80 -9.56 -16.61 -15.77
CA GLN A 80 -8.87 -17.15 -16.95
C GLN A 80 -7.80 -18.18 -16.59
N THR A 81 -7.13 -18.01 -15.45
CA THR A 81 -6.07 -18.92 -14.97
C THR A 81 -6.53 -19.79 -13.81
N GLY A 82 -7.72 -19.52 -13.24
CA GLY A 82 -8.18 -20.10 -11.98
C GLY A 82 -7.40 -19.64 -10.75
N SER A 83 -6.44 -18.70 -10.92
CA SER A 83 -5.57 -18.26 -9.84
C SER A 83 -6.34 -17.50 -8.77
N LYS A 84 -6.06 -17.84 -7.51
CA LYS A 84 -6.64 -17.23 -6.32
C LYS A 84 -5.50 -16.87 -5.38
N SER A 85 -5.54 -15.66 -4.84
CA SER A 85 -4.66 -15.25 -3.76
C SER A 85 -5.44 -14.51 -2.70
N GLY A 86 -4.98 -14.63 -1.45
CA GLY A 86 -5.51 -13.88 -0.33
C GLY A 86 -4.36 -13.12 0.34
N LYS A 87 -4.63 -11.94 0.89
CA LYS A 87 -3.67 -11.25 1.75
C LYS A 87 -4.37 -10.75 2.99
N LEU A 88 -3.77 -10.97 4.15
CA LEU A 88 -4.21 -10.39 5.40
C LEU A 88 -3.24 -9.29 5.81
N LYS A 89 -3.70 -8.05 5.79
CA LYS A 89 -2.94 -6.87 6.22
C LYS A 89 -3.45 -6.38 7.56
N THR A 90 -2.55 -6.24 8.52
CA THR A 90 -2.81 -5.65 9.82
C THR A 90 -1.87 -4.47 10.00
N GLN A 91 -2.42 -3.30 10.23
CA GLN A 91 -1.70 -2.07 10.49
C GLN A 91 -2.16 -1.51 11.82
N PHE A 92 -1.22 -1.19 12.69
CA PHE A 92 -1.46 -0.45 13.91
C PHE A 92 -0.59 0.80 13.89
N ALA A 93 -1.20 1.99 13.91
CA ALA A 93 -0.48 3.24 13.92
C ALA A 93 -1.02 4.17 15.01
N ASN A 94 -0.10 4.74 15.78
CA ASN A 94 -0.36 5.84 16.70
C ASN A 94 0.65 6.98 16.43
N GLU A 95 0.68 8.01 17.29
CA GLU A 95 1.54 9.17 17.07
C GLU A 95 3.05 8.88 17.12
N THR A 96 3.46 7.78 17.77
CA THR A 96 4.86 7.43 18.03
C THR A 96 5.30 6.16 17.29
N VAL A 97 4.38 5.23 17.02
CA VAL A 97 4.70 3.90 16.50
C VAL A 97 3.72 3.54 15.39
N SER A 98 4.26 3.01 14.29
CA SER A 98 3.49 2.34 13.25
C SER A 98 4.04 0.94 13.03
N VAL A 99 3.20 -0.08 13.19
CA VAL A 99 3.52 -1.48 12.91
C VAL A 99 2.59 -1.99 11.82
N ASN A 100 3.16 -2.57 10.78
CA ASN A 100 2.44 -3.20 9.69
C ASN A 100 2.85 -4.67 9.62
N SER A 101 1.88 -5.55 9.43
CA SER A 101 2.09 -6.95 9.11
C SER A 101 1.23 -7.29 7.90
N ASN A 102 1.83 -7.93 6.90
CA ASN A 102 1.13 -8.44 5.73
C ASN A 102 1.45 -9.92 5.58
N LEU A 103 0.40 -10.74 5.52
CA LEU A 103 0.47 -12.17 5.31
C LEU A 103 -0.10 -12.46 3.94
N ASP A 104 0.77 -12.80 2.99
CA ASP A 104 0.36 -13.30 1.68
C ASP A 104 -0.01 -14.77 1.81
N LEU A 105 -1.28 -15.11 1.59
CA LEU A 105 -1.84 -16.45 1.70
C LEU A 105 -1.75 -17.17 0.35
N ASP A 106 -0.53 -17.27 -0.18
CA ASP A 106 -0.27 -18.05 -1.38
C ASP A 106 -0.37 -19.55 -1.09
N LEU A 107 -0.95 -20.30 -2.02
CA LEU A 107 -1.15 -21.75 -1.96
C LEU A 107 0.18 -22.51 -1.89
N ALA A 108 1.23 -21.97 -2.49
CA ALA A 108 2.55 -22.58 -2.46
C ALA A 108 3.21 -22.48 -1.07
N GLY A 109 2.79 -21.50 -0.25
CA GLY A 109 3.29 -21.25 1.11
C GLY A 109 3.38 -19.74 1.38
N PRO A 110 2.97 -19.29 2.57
CA PRO A 110 2.75 -17.88 2.84
C PRO A 110 4.04 -17.04 2.88
N ILE A 111 3.91 -15.77 2.54
CA ILE A 111 4.97 -14.78 2.73
C ILE A 111 4.55 -13.85 3.87
N VAL A 112 5.44 -13.69 4.84
CA VAL A 112 5.21 -12.83 6.00
C VAL A 112 6.04 -11.57 5.87
N ASP A 113 5.40 -10.43 5.72
CA ASP A 113 5.99 -9.11 5.72
C ASP A 113 5.70 -8.42 7.05
N ILE A 114 6.72 -7.85 7.69
CA ILE A 114 6.59 -7.09 8.93
C ILE A 114 7.39 -5.80 8.79
N ALA A 115 6.76 -4.67 9.07
CA ALA A 115 7.41 -3.38 9.18
C ALA A 115 7.07 -2.72 10.52
N ALA A 116 8.05 -2.04 11.12
CA ALA A 116 7.84 -1.22 12.30
C ALA A 116 8.58 0.10 12.11
N VAL A 117 7.94 1.21 12.48
CA VAL A 117 8.51 2.56 12.45
C VAL A 117 8.26 3.23 13.80
N LEU A 118 9.32 3.79 14.36
CA LEU A 118 9.31 4.60 15.57
C LEU A 118 9.53 6.06 15.20
N LYS A 119 8.76 6.95 15.80
CA LYS A 119 8.84 8.39 15.66
C LYS A 119 9.21 9.02 17.00
N TYR A 120 10.25 9.84 17.03
CA TYR A 120 10.64 10.58 18.23
C TYR A 120 11.19 11.96 17.85
N GLN A 121 10.55 13.04 18.32
CA GLN A 121 10.96 14.43 18.07
C GLN A 121 11.29 14.75 16.59
N GLY A 122 10.47 14.24 15.68
CA GLY A 122 10.66 14.40 14.23
C GLY A 122 11.56 13.35 13.57
N TRP A 123 12.39 12.63 14.34
CA TRP A 123 13.16 11.50 13.83
C TRP A 123 12.28 10.28 13.62
N LEU A 124 12.57 9.53 12.57
CA LEU A 124 11.89 8.31 12.17
C LEU A 124 12.93 7.21 12.01
N ALA A 125 12.73 6.08 12.70
CA ALA A 125 13.55 4.90 12.53
C ALA A 125 12.64 3.71 12.18
N GLY A 126 12.91 3.07 11.06
CA GLY A 126 12.08 2.00 10.53
C GLY A 126 12.89 0.74 10.21
N ALA A 127 12.28 -0.41 10.45
CA ALA A 127 12.77 -1.69 9.97
C ALA A 127 11.65 -2.42 9.25
N HIS A 128 11.98 -3.11 8.17
CA HIS A 128 11.07 -3.92 7.40
C HIS A 128 11.75 -5.25 7.04
N THR A 129 11.07 -6.36 7.30
CA THR A 129 11.56 -7.70 6.98
C THR A 129 10.48 -8.50 6.28
N GLN A 130 10.89 -9.35 5.35
CA GLN A 130 10.04 -10.28 4.63
C GLN A 130 10.60 -11.70 4.77
N PHE A 131 9.78 -12.64 5.21
CA PHE A 131 10.13 -14.05 5.36
C PHE A 131 9.29 -14.92 4.42
N ASP A 132 9.97 -15.71 3.59
CA ASP A 132 9.36 -16.71 2.72
C ASP A 132 9.35 -18.07 3.45
N THR A 133 8.15 -18.56 3.80
CA THR A 133 8.04 -19.80 4.57
C THR A 133 8.38 -21.05 3.76
N GLN A 134 8.27 -21.01 2.43
CA GLN A 134 8.62 -22.14 1.58
C GLN A 134 10.13 -22.34 1.53
N LYS A 135 10.87 -21.23 1.39
CA LYS A 135 12.33 -21.25 1.33
C LYS A 135 12.98 -21.22 2.72
N ALA A 136 12.18 -21.02 3.77
CA ALA A 136 12.62 -20.78 5.14
C ALA A 136 13.73 -19.71 5.21
N LYS A 137 13.57 -18.63 4.42
CA LYS A 137 14.61 -17.60 4.25
C LYS A 137 14.02 -16.20 4.30
N PHE A 138 14.78 -15.27 4.87
CA PHE A 138 14.51 -13.84 4.75
C PHE A 138 14.76 -13.38 3.30
N SER A 139 13.69 -12.91 2.67
CA SER A 139 13.70 -12.41 1.29
C SER A 139 14.08 -10.94 1.22
N LYS A 140 13.67 -10.14 2.22
CA LYS A 140 13.98 -8.71 2.30
C LYS A 140 14.27 -8.30 3.74
N ASN A 141 15.25 -7.42 3.90
CA ASN A 141 15.55 -6.71 5.13
C ASN A 141 15.91 -5.28 4.76
N ASN A 142 15.07 -4.33 5.15
CA ASN A 142 15.27 -2.91 4.90
C ASN A 142 15.33 -2.17 6.24
N PHE A 143 16.31 -1.27 6.35
CA PHE A 143 16.37 -0.30 7.44
C PHE A 143 16.22 1.09 6.87
N ALA A 144 15.33 1.87 7.47
CA ALA A 144 15.11 3.25 7.10
C ALA A 144 15.37 4.18 8.28
N PHE A 145 15.96 5.33 7.99
CA PHE A 145 16.11 6.42 8.94
C PHE A 145 15.65 7.70 8.28
N GLY A 146 15.01 8.58 9.03
CA GLY A 146 14.45 9.79 8.46
C GLY A 146 14.24 10.87 9.49
N TYR A 147 13.95 12.05 8.99
CA TYR A 147 13.61 13.21 9.80
C TYR A 147 12.48 13.96 9.10
N GLN A 148 11.43 14.29 9.84
CA GLN A 148 10.26 14.96 9.30
C GLN A 148 9.83 16.13 10.20
N THR A 149 9.70 17.30 9.58
CA THR A 149 9.07 18.50 10.10
C THR A 149 7.82 18.83 9.27
N ASN A 150 7.21 20.00 9.50
CA ASN A 150 6.00 20.42 8.76
C ASN A 150 6.28 20.79 7.29
N ASP A 151 7.52 21.17 6.99
CA ASP A 151 7.96 21.74 5.73
C ASP A 151 9.09 20.94 5.06
N PHE A 152 9.69 19.98 5.76
CA PHE A 152 10.81 19.20 5.28
C PHE A 152 10.69 17.73 5.69
N ALA A 153 11.05 16.82 4.78
CA ALA A 153 11.19 15.41 5.09
C ALA A 153 12.46 14.84 4.43
N LEU A 154 13.31 14.23 5.25
CA LEU A 154 14.45 13.43 4.83
C LEU A 154 14.12 11.97 5.09
N HIS A 155 14.39 11.12 4.11
CA HIS A 155 14.28 9.68 4.22
C HIS A 155 15.53 9.05 3.63
N THR A 156 16.16 8.14 4.34
CA THR A 156 17.23 7.30 3.86
C THR A 156 16.88 5.85 4.16
N ASN A 157 17.25 4.94 3.26
CA ASN A 157 16.99 3.53 3.45
C ASN A 157 18.12 2.68 2.88
N VAL A 158 18.27 1.49 3.44
CA VAL A 158 19.19 0.46 2.94
C VAL A 158 18.42 -0.84 2.79
N ASP A 159 18.33 -1.32 1.56
CA ASP A 159 17.70 -2.56 1.18
C ASP A 159 18.75 -3.68 1.07
N ASN A 160 18.56 -4.73 1.86
CA ASN A 160 19.40 -5.94 1.88
C ASN A 160 20.91 -5.67 2.06
N GLY A 161 21.27 -4.51 2.64
CA GLY A 161 22.67 -4.11 2.84
C GLY A 161 23.44 -3.80 1.54
N LYS A 162 22.74 -3.61 0.42
CA LYS A 162 23.37 -3.41 -0.89
C LYS A 162 22.81 -2.20 -1.62
N ASP A 163 21.49 -2.07 -1.67
CA ASP A 163 20.86 -0.97 -2.38
C ASP A 163 20.54 0.13 -1.38
N PHE A 164 21.05 1.32 -1.65
CA PHE A 164 20.84 2.49 -0.81
C PHE A 164 19.89 3.45 -1.51
N GLY A 165 18.99 4.04 -0.73
CA GLY A 165 18.03 5.02 -1.19
C GLY A 165 18.05 6.25 -0.29
N GLY A 166 17.74 7.39 -0.88
CA GLY A 166 17.57 8.64 -0.18
C GLY A 166 16.53 9.50 -0.89
N SER A 167 15.67 10.16 -0.13
CA SER A 167 14.82 11.22 -0.66
C SER A 167 14.74 12.41 0.28
N ILE A 168 14.68 13.58 -0.32
CA ILE A 168 14.42 14.85 0.35
C ILE A 168 13.14 15.41 -0.24
N TYR A 169 12.22 15.84 0.61
CA TYR A 169 11.05 16.63 0.26
C TYR A 169 11.12 17.95 1.02
N GLN A 170 10.78 19.04 0.33
CA GLN A 170 10.73 20.37 0.90
C GLN A 170 9.53 21.14 0.34
N LYS A 171 8.67 21.62 1.24
CA LYS A 171 7.64 22.61 0.92
C LYS A 171 8.29 23.99 0.94
N VAL A 172 8.54 24.56 -0.24
CA VAL A 172 9.23 25.86 -0.39
C VAL A 172 8.24 27.02 -0.20
N SER A 173 6.99 26.85 -0.64
CA SER A 173 5.90 27.81 -0.43
C SER A 173 4.54 27.11 -0.50
N ASP A 174 3.44 27.84 -0.28
CA ASP A 174 2.08 27.28 -0.42
C ASP A 174 1.70 26.86 -1.85
N LYS A 175 2.53 27.20 -2.84
CA LYS A 175 2.31 26.86 -4.25
C LYS A 175 3.42 25.99 -4.84
N LEU A 176 4.49 25.73 -4.09
CA LEU A 176 5.67 25.05 -4.59
C LEU A 176 6.25 24.08 -3.58
N ASP A 177 6.26 22.82 -3.98
CA ASP A 177 6.93 21.73 -3.31
C ASP A 177 8.03 21.19 -4.23
N CYS A 178 9.16 20.82 -3.63
CA CYS A 178 10.29 20.25 -4.33
C CYS A 178 10.68 18.92 -3.68
N GLY A 179 11.20 18.01 -4.48
CA GLY A 179 11.70 16.74 -3.97
C GLY A 179 12.79 16.16 -4.85
N VAL A 180 13.73 15.48 -4.21
CA VAL A 180 14.82 14.77 -4.86
C VAL A 180 14.79 13.34 -4.35
N ASN A 181 14.93 12.37 -5.25
CA ASN A 181 15.12 10.96 -4.91
C ASN A 181 16.43 10.48 -5.54
N MET A 182 17.20 9.72 -4.78
CA MET A 182 18.48 9.15 -5.17
C MET A 182 18.46 7.67 -4.81
N LYS A 183 18.99 6.83 -5.70
CA LYS A 183 19.18 5.41 -5.47
C LYS A 183 20.53 5.00 -6.04
N TRP A 184 21.30 4.24 -5.26
CA TRP A 184 22.61 3.73 -5.66
C TRP A 184 22.86 2.34 -5.06
N THR A 185 23.92 1.68 -5.52
CA THR A 185 24.35 0.34 -5.10
C THR A 185 25.84 0.37 -4.80
#